data_AF-A0A2D5PB73-F1
#
_entry.id   AF-A0A2D5PB73-F1
#
_cell.length_a   1.000
_cell.length_b   1.000
_cell.length_c   1.000
_cell.angle_alpha   90.00
_cell.angle_beta   90.00
_cell.angle_gamma   90.00
#
_symmetry.space_group_name_H-M   'P 1'
#
loop_
_entity.id
_entity.type
_entity.pdbx_description
1 polymer ?
#
loop_
_entity_poly.entity_id
_entity_poly.type
_entity_poly.pdbx_seq_one_letter_code
_entity_poly.pdbx_strand_id
1 'polypeptide(L)'
;MTPSIYLNRTAVFFMLVLLYPLPGRAEAPAVVTPQWTEQYLTDRQSPLLQGSDADHVVSFYYFGRAGDYTLIGLERVRGDNYQQFFSLMVFHNRHLLGYYRHVPSFPARMAANGDVSFPRGVDGRLQVSGQPFNITDIRAEPLCQTSGEQRVCVSWTPASSQ
;
A
#
# COMPACT_ATOMS: atom_id res chain seq x y z
N MET A 1 -75.98 32.31 12.64
CA MET A 1 -75.23 32.31 11.37
C MET A 1 -73.77 32.61 11.70
N THR A 2 -72.90 31.63 11.39
CA THR A 2 -71.42 31.61 11.36
C THR A 2 -70.62 32.26 12.50
N PRO A 3 -69.58 31.55 12.95
CA PRO A 3 -68.26 32.17 12.91
C PRO A 3 -67.22 31.30 12.19
N SER A 4 -66.40 32.00 11.40
CA SER A 4 -65.20 31.52 10.74
C SER A 4 -63.99 31.76 11.64
N ILE A 5 -63.29 30.68 11.95
CA ILE A 5 -61.83 30.45 11.97
C ILE A 5 -60.92 31.67 12.27
N TYR A 6 -60.10 31.57 13.34
CA TYR A 6 -58.68 31.96 13.31
C TYR A 6 -57.85 31.16 14.35
N LEU A 7 -57.10 30.18 13.81
CA LEU A 7 -55.67 29.86 13.96
C LEU A 7 -54.88 30.02 15.28
N ASN A 8 -53.91 29.09 15.39
CA ASN A 8 -52.63 29.09 16.12
C ASN A 8 -52.65 28.60 17.59
N ARG A 9 -51.86 27.60 18.00
CA ARG A 9 -50.45 27.36 17.67
C ARG A 9 -50.07 25.88 17.68
N THR A 10 -49.28 25.53 16.67
CA THR A 10 -48.45 24.35 16.48
C THR A 10 -47.62 23.99 17.72
N ALA A 11 -47.79 22.77 18.24
CA ALA A 11 -46.82 22.15 19.14
C ALA A 11 -45.75 21.46 18.28
N VAL A 12 -44.54 22.00 18.30
CA VAL A 12 -43.36 21.39 17.66
C VAL A 12 -42.93 20.21 18.53
N PHE A 13 -43.14 18.99 18.04
CA PHE A 13 -42.54 17.79 18.62
C PHE A 13 -41.04 17.78 18.27
N PHE A 14 -40.18 18.09 19.23
CA PHE A 14 -38.75 17.78 19.15
C PHE A 14 -38.57 16.28 19.42
N MET A 15 -38.55 15.48 18.36
CA MET A 15 -38.11 14.08 18.45
C MET A 15 -36.58 14.09 18.42
N LEU A 16 -35.96 14.07 19.60
CA LEU A 16 -34.53 13.83 19.75
C LEU A 16 -34.27 12.36 19.40
N VAL A 17 -33.96 12.07 18.13
CA VAL A 17 -33.45 10.75 17.74
C VAL A 17 -32.03 10.65 18.30
N LEU A 18 -31.88 10.02 19.46
CA LEU A 18 -30.60 9.57 19.97
C LEU A 18 -30.08 8.49 19.00
N LEU A 19 -29.20 8.88 18.08
CA LEU A 19 -28.39 7.96 17.30
C LEU A 19 -27.42 7.26 18.26
N TYR A 20 -27.88 6.17 18.87
CA TYR A 20 -26.97 5.24 19.53
C TYR A 20 -26.06 4.64 18.44
N PRO A 21 -24.72 4.71 18.58
CA PRO A 21 -23.85 3.97 17.68
C PRO A 21 -24.14 2.48 17.84
N LEU A 22 -24.54 1.83 16.75
CA LEU A 22 -24.70 0.38 16.72
C LEU A 22 -23.33 -0.27 16.98
N PRO A 23 -23.18 -1.15 17.98
CA PRO A 23 -21.96 -1.90 18.15
C PRO A 23 -21.83 -2.91 17.01
N GLY A 24 -20.70 -2.87 16.29
CA GLY A 24 -20.33 -3.95 15.37
C GLY A 24 -20.58 -3.69 13.89
N ARG A 25 -20.27 -2.50 13.37
CA ARG A 25 -19.80 -2.44 11.98
C ARG A 25 -18.34 -2.91 12.01
N ALA A 26 -18.10 -4.20 11.72
CA ALA A 26 -16.77 -4.63 11.36
C ALA A 26 -16.28 -3.68 10.27
N GLU A 27 -15.30 -2.84 10.59
CA GLU A 27 -14.67 -1.95 9.63
C GLU A 27 -14.18 -2.87 8.50
N ALA A 28 -14.63 -2.64 7.27
CA ALA A 28 -14.10 -3.40 6.14
C ALA A 28 -12.58 -3.32 6.24
N PRO A 29 -11.85 -4.45 6.14
CA PRO A 29 -10.42 -4.47 6.41
C PRO A 29 -9.77 -3.36 5.61
N ALA A 30 -9.15 -2.43 6.31
CA ALA A 30 -8.78 -1.16 5.72
C ALA A 30 -7.83 -1.42 4.54
N VAL A 31 -8.34 -1.17 3.32
CA VAL A 31 -7.67 -1.60 2.09
C VAL A 31 -6.49 -0.68 1.80
N VAL A 32 -5.33 -1.28 1.54
CA VAL A 32 -4.14 -0.59 1.02
C VAL A 32 -4.29 -0.54 -0.49
N THR A 33 -4.50 0.65 -1.02
CA THR A 33 -4.57 0.93 -2.46
C THR A 33 -3.37 1.78 -2.90
N PRO A 34 -3.06 1.88 -4.20
CA PRO A 34 -2.05 2.80 -4.71
C PRO A 34 -2.26 4.24 -4.22
N GLN A 35 -3.48 4.78 -4.34
CA GLN A 35 -3.82 6.15 -3.93
C GLN A 35 -3.69 6.34 -2.42
N TRP A 36 -4.14 5.35 -1.63
CA TRP A 36 -3.97 5.40 -0.19
C TRP A 36 -2.48 5.34 0.21
N THR A 37 -1.67 4.56 -0.53
CA THR A 37 -0.23 4.44 -0.27
C THR A 37 0.50 5.74 -0.55
N GLU A 38 0.18 6.41 -1.64
CA GLU A 38 0.70 7.75 -1.95
C GLU A 38 0.43 8.73 -0.80
N GLN A 39 -0.83 8.84 -0.37
CA GLN A 39 -1.20 9.69 0.77
C GLN A 39 -0.44 9.28 2.05
N TYR A 40 -0.39 7.96 2.35
CA TYR A 40 0.29 7.43 3.53
C TYR A 40 1.76 7.83 3.61
N LEU A 41 2.48 7.75 2.47
CA LEU A 41 3.89 8.10 2.39
C LEU A 41 4.10 9.63 2.46
N THR A 42 3.24 10.42 1.82
CA THR A 42 3.28 11.88 1.85
C THR A 42 3.06 12.43 3.25
N ASP A 43 2.02 11.96 3.95
CA ASP A 43 1.69 12.39 5.32
C ASP A 43 2.84 12.13 6.31
N ARG A 44 3.63 11.09 6.04
CA ARG A 44 4.76 10.65 6.87
C ARG A 44 6.11 11.15 6.37
N GLN A 45 6.14 11.96 5.31
CA GLN A 45 7.37 12.46 4.69
C GLN A 45 8.37 11.32 4.40
N SER A 46 7.87 10.21 3.85
CA SER A 46 8.66 9.00 3.67
C SER A 46 9.91 9.25 2.80
N PRO A 47 11.08 8.68 3.15
CA PRO A 47 12.29 8.75 2.34
C PRO A 47 12.14 8.07 0.97
N LEU A 48 11.11 7.24 0.78
CA LEU A 48 10.74 6.71 -0.53
C LEU A 48 10.33 7.82 -1.51
N LEU A 49 9.74 8.91 -1.00
CA LEU A 49 9.34 10.09 -1.78
C LEU A 49 10.36 11.24 -1.70
N GLN A 50 11.48 11.08 -0.97
CA GLN A 50 12.46 12.17 -0.88
C GLN A 50 12.97 12.58 -2.27
N GLY A 51 12.88 13.88 -2.56
CA GLY A 51 13.26 14.46 -3.84
C GLY A 51 12.33 14.12 -5.01
N SER A 52 11.09 13.67 -4.76
CA SER A 52 10.14 13.34 -5.83
C SER A 52 9.62 14.57 -6.60
N ASP A 53 9.77 15.77 -6.07
CA ASP A 53 9.36 17.01 -6.75
C ASP A 53 10.13 17.27 -8.05
N ALA A 54 11.30 16.65 -8.21
CA ALA A 54 12.13 16.70 -9.42
C ALA A 54 11.97 15.44 -10.30
N ASP A 55 11.09 14.51 -9.93
CA ASP A 55 10.84 13.33 -10.73
C ASP A 55 9.92 13.66 -11.90
N HIS A 56 10.14 13.00 -13.04
CA HIS A 56 9.24 13.07 -14.19
C HIS A 56 7.96 12.26 -13.95
N VAL A 57 8.07 11.14 -13.21
CA VAL A 57 6.95 10.23 -12.93
C VAL A 57 7.11 9.64 -11.54
N VAL A 58 6.01 9.59 -10.80
CA VAL A 58 5.84 8.81 -9.56
C VAL A 58 4.59 7.96 -9.73
N SER A 59 4.76 6.63 -9.76
CA SER A 59 3.67 5.69 -10.03
C SER A 59 3.60 4.59 -8.98
N PHE A 60 2.37 4.25 -8.57
CA PHE A 60 2.10 3.21 -7.58
C PHE A 60 1.37 2.03 -8.21
N TYR A 61 1.84 0.81 -7.94
CA TYR A 61 1.32 -0.42 -8.54
C TYR A 61 0.83 -1.38 -7.45
N TYR A 62 -0.39 -1.89 -7.60
CA TYR A 62 -0.92 -2.91 -6.70
C TYR A 62 -0.63 -4.31 -7.28
N PHE A 63 0.14 -5.14 -6.56
CA PHE A 63 0.47 -6.49 -7.01
C PHE A 63 -0.45 -7.56 -6.44
N GLY A 64 -1.06 -7.32 -5.28
CA GLY A 64 -1.99 -8.26 -4.67
C GLY A 64 -2.06 -8.15 -3.15
N ARG A 65 -2.97 -8.95 -2.59
CA ARG A 65 -3.16 -9.14 -1.15
C ARG A 65 -3.20 -10.63 -0.80
N ALA A 66 -2.57 -11.00 0.31
CA ALA A 66 -2.56 -12.34 0.88
C ALA A 66 -2.83 -12.24 2.39
N GLY A 67 -4.04 -12.64 2.81
CA GLY A 67 -4.51 -12.39 4.17
C GLY A 67 -4.53 -10.88 4.47
N ASP A 68 -3.75 -10.44 5.45
CA ASP A 68 -3.61 -9.02 5.82
C ASP A 68 -2.40 -8.33 5.18
N TYR A 69 -1.62 -9.06 4.37
CA TYR A 69 -0.45 -8.52 3.72
C TYR A 69 -0.79 -7.96 2.33
N THR A 70 -0.29 -6.78 2.01
CA THR A 70 -0.44 -6.14 0.69
C THR A 70 0.91 -5.77 0.12
N LEU A 71 1.14 -6.08 -1.16
CA LEU A 71 2.34 -5.70 -1.88
C LEU A 71 2.06 -4.53 -2.84
N ILE A 72 2.76 -3.42 -2.64
CA ILE A 72 2.70 -2.23 -3.48
C ILE A 72 4.08 -1.97 -4.10
N GLY A 73 4.11 -1.68 -5.41
CA GLY A 73 5.27 -1.13 -6.09
C GLY A 73 5.23 0.39 -6.13
N LEU A 74 6.39 1.02 -6.01
CA LEU A 74 6.62 2.43 -6.31
C LEU A 74 7.66 2.53 -7.42
N GLU A 75 7.29 3.13 -8.54
CA GLU A 75 8.20 3.51 -9.61
C GLU A 75 8.44 5.01 -9.55
N ARG A 76 9.71 5.38 -9.65
CA ARG A 76 10.14 6.77 -9.78
C ARG A 76 10.99 6.90 -11.03
N VAL A 77 10.67 7.86 -11.89
CA VAL A 77 11.46 8.19 -13.09
C VAL A 77 12.16 9.53 -12.85
N ARG A 78 13.48 9.53 -12.83
CA ARG A 78 14.27 10.70 -12.41
C ARG A 78 15.36 11.05 -13.40
N GLY A 79 15.73 12.33 -13.40
CA GLY A 79 16.82 12.87 -14.20
C GLY A 79 16.50 12.91 -15.70
N ASP A 80 17.30 13.68 -16.43
CA ASP A 80 17.08 13.93 -17.86
C ASP A 80 17.22 12.67 -18.72
N ASN A 81 17.83 11.61 -18.18
CA ASN A 81 17.97 10.31 -18.83
C ASN A 81 16.78 9.36 -18.59
N TYR A 82 15.70 9.83 -17.92
CA TYR A 82 14.49 9.05 -17.62
C TYR A 82 14.79 7.73 -16.92
N GLN A 83 15.75 7.73 -15.99
CA GLN A 83 16.13 6.52 -15.28
C GLN A 83 15.02 6.08 -14.33
N GLN A 84 14.64 4.80 -14.43
CA GLN A 84 13.62 4.16 -13.60
C GLN A 84 14.20 3.59 -12.31
N PHE A 85 13.49 3.80 -11.20
CA PHE A 85 13.82 3.28 -9.88
C PHE A 85 12.59 2.60 -9.29
N PHE A 86 12.68 1.29 -9.05
CA PHE A 86 11.57 0.49 -8.52
C PHE A 86 11.76 0.19 -7.05
N SER A 87 10.71 0.33 -6.25
CA SER A 87 10.70 -0.08 -4.84
C SER A 87 9.50 -0.98 -4.57
N LEU A 88 9.69 -2.02 -3.75
CA LEU A 88 8.62 -2.91 -3.30
C LEU A 88 8.35 -2.67 -1.82
N MET A 89 7.10 -2.39 -1.48
CA MET A 89 6.63 -2.11 -0.13
C MET A 89 5.70 -3.22 0.33
N VAL A 90 5.97 -3.75 1.52
CA VAL A 90 5.11 -4.75 2.15
C VAL A 90 4.35 -4.08 3.28
N PHE A 91 3.02 -4.07 3.16
CA PHE A 91 2.11 -3.62 4.20
C PHE A 91 1.51 -4.82 4.92
N HIS A 92 1.28 -4.68 6.22
CA HIS A 92 0.40 -5.56 6.99
C HIS A 92 -0.74 -4.71 7.56
N ASN A 93 -1.97 -5.01 7.15
CA ASN A 93 -3.09 -4.09 7.23
C ASN A 93 -2.70 -2.73 6.65
N ARG A 94 -2.83 -1.64 7.40
CA ARG A 94 -2.43 -0.28 6.99
C ARG A 94 -1.09 0.18 7.57
N HIS A 95 -0.24 -0.75 7.96
CA HIS A 95 1.09 -0.46 8.49
C HIS A 95 2.13 -0.94 7.50
N LEU A 96 2.98 -0.02 7.04
CA LEU A 96 4.16 -0.39 6.26
C LEU A 96 5.10 -1.18 7.18
N LEU A 97 5.42 -2.43 6.83
CA LEU A 97 6.41 -3.23 7.57
C LEU A 97 7.84 -2.85 7.15
N GLY A 98 8.01 -2.60 5.86
CA GLY A 98 9.29 -2.22 5.26
C GLY A 98 9.25 -2.39 3.75
N TYR A 99 10.42 -2.21 3.13
CA TYR A 99 10.54 -2.16 1.69
C TYR A 99 11.91 -2.56 1.17
N TYR A 100 11.97 -2.90 -0.12
CA TYR A 100 13.18 -3.04 -0.91
C TYR A 100 13.28 -1.86 -1.88
N ARG A 101 14.38 -1.09 -1.86
CA ARG A 101 14.61 0.02 -2.80
C ARG A 101 15.47 -0.40 -3.98
N HIS A 102 15.15 0.09 -5.16
CA HIS A 102 15.90 -0.16 -6.39
C HIS A 102 15.96 -1.65 -6.75
N VAL A 103 14.82 -2.34 -6.62
CA VAL A 103 14.72 -3.70 -7.16
C VAL A 103 14.92 -3.66 -8.68
N PRO A 104 15.62 -4.64 -9.28
CA PRO A 104 15.89 -4.61 -10.73
C PRO A 104 14.63 -4.65 -11.59
N SER A 105 13.62 -5.37 -11.12
CA SER A 105 12.34 -5.50 -11.80
C SER A 105 11.20 -5.64 -10.81
N PHE A 106 10.02 -5.18 -11.22
CA PHE A 106 8.81 -5.48 -10.50
C PHE A 106 8.37 -6.94 -10.65
N PRO A 107 7.60 -7.47 -9.69
CA PRO A 107 6.89 -8.73 -9.83
C PRO A 107 6.00 -8.74 -11.08
N ALA A 108 5.85 -9.92 -11.68
CA ALA A 108 4.83 -10.15 -12.69
C ALA A 108 3.47 -10.45 -12.05
N ARG A 109 3.47 -11.14 -10.90
CA ARG A 109 2.25 -11.53 -10.17
C ARG A 109 2.57 -11.80 -8.71
N MET A 110 1.55 -11.63 -7.86
CA MET A 110 1.50 -12.20 -6.53
C MET A 110 0.35 -13.21 -6.42
N ALA A 111 0.62 -14.38 -5.84
CA ALA A 111 -0.39 -15.40 -5.56
C ALA A 111 -1.14 -15.12 -4.25
N ALA A 112 -2.30 -15.76 -4.06
CA ALA A 112 -3.15 -15.54 -2.89
C ALA A 112 -2.52 -16.00 -1.56
N ASN A 113 -1.54 -16.90 -1.61
CA ASN A 113 -0.74 -17.34 -0.46
C ASN A 113 0.46 -16.42 -0.15
N GLY A 114 0.63 -15.33 -0.91
CA GLY A 114 1.70 -14.36 -0.73
C GLY A 114 2.97 -14.65 -1.53
N ASP A 115 3.03 -15.75 -2.29
CA ASP A 115 4.17 -16.02 -3.16
C ASP A 115 4.25 -14.96 -4.27
N VAL A 116 5.45 -14.41 -4.47
CA VAL A 116 5.73 -13.39 -5.47
C VAL A 116 6.52 -14.01 -6.60
N SER A 117 6.00 -13.91 -7.83
CA SER A 117 6.72 -14.33 -9.02
C SER A 117 7.17 -13.12 -9.84
N PHE A 118 8.39 -13.22 -10.37
CA PHE A 118 9.00 -12.21 -11.21
C PHE A 118 8.80 -12.54 -12.70
N PRO A 119 9.05 -11.58 -13.61
CA PRO A 119 8.95 -11.82 -15.04
C PRO A 119 9.78 -13.02 -15.49
N ARG A 120 9.39 -13.62 -16.63
CA ARG A 120 10.10 -14.77 -17.19
C ARG A 120 11.58 -14.46 -17.34
N GLY A 121 12.43 -15.36 -16.86
CA GLY A 121 13.89 -15.22 -16.89
C GLY A 121 14.47 -14.53 -15.65
N VAL A 122 13.64 -14.08 -14.71
CA VAL A 122 14.06 -13.51 -13.43
C VAL A 122 13.73 -14.47 -12.29
N ASP A 123 14.76 -14.96 -11.60
CA ASP A 123 14.61 -15.74 -10.36
C ASP A 123 14.78 -14.82 -9.14
N GLY A 124 13.72 -14.68 -8.35
CA GLY A 124 13.67 -13.83 -7.16
C GLY A 124 13.65 -14.65 -5.87
N ARG A 125 14.73 -14.59 -5.10
CA ARG A 125 14.90 -15.38 -3.87
C ARG A 125 15.49 -14.55 -2.74
N LEU A 126 15.14 -14.91 -1.51
CA LEU A 126 15.79 -14.35 -0.32
C LEU A 126 17.22 -14.89 -0.21
N GLN A 127 18.16 -14.02 0.10
CA GLN A 127 19.60 -14.33 0.02
C GLN A 127 20.05 -15.38 1.03
N VAL A 128 19.55 -15.34 2.27
CA VAL A 128 20.08 -16.16 3.37
C VAL A 128 19.39 -17.52 3.39
N SER A 129 18.06 -17.52 3.37
CA SER A 129 17.24 -18.74 3.37
C SER A 129 17.20 -19.45 2.01
N GLY A 130 17.52 -18.73 0.93
CA GLY A 130 17.39 -19.26 -0.42
C GLY A 130 15.96 -19.58 -0.81
N GLN A 131 14.95 -19.11 -0.07
CA GLN A 131 13.54 -19.37 -0.37
C GLN A 131 13.01 -18.39 -1.43
N PRO A 132 11.95 -18.76 -2.18
CA PRO A 132 11.20 -17.82 -2.99
C PRO A 132 10.68 -16.65 -2.13
N PHE A 133 10.50 -15.49 -2.73
CA PHE A 133 9.96 -14.35 -1.99
C PHE A 133 8.46 -14.54 -1.69
N ASN A 134 8.11 -14.56 -0.41
CA ASN A 134 6.73 -14.60 0.07
C ASN A 134 6.48 -13.45 1.05
N ILE A 135 5.43 -12.66 0.83
CA ILE A 135 5.17 -11.46 1.65
C ILE A 135 4.53 -11.73 3.02
N THR A 136 4.08 -12.96 3.26
CA THR A 136 3.47 -13.38 4.54
C THR A 136 4.49 -14.00 5.50
N ASP A 137 5.69 -14.32 5.02
CA ASP A 137 6.84 -14.82 5.78
C ASP A 137 8.04 -13.88 5.61
N ILE A 138 7.90 -12.64 6.11
CA ILE A 138 8.95 -11.63 6.01
C ILE A 138 10.11 -11.95 6.97
N ARG A 139 11.28 -12.21 6.40
CA ARG A 139 12.50 -12.59 7.15
C ARG A 139 13.52 -11.46 7.32
N ALA A 140 13.20 -10.25 6.84
CA ALA A 140 14.13 -9.11 6.81
C ALA A 140 15.48 -9.43 6.12
N GLU A 141 15.48 -10.35 5.16
CA GLU A 141 16.64 -10.76 4.37
C GLU A 141 16.72 -9.95 3.07
N PRO A 142 17.92 -9.79 2.46
CA PRO A 142 18.02 -9.22 1.13
C PRO A 142 17.27 -10.05 0.08
N LEU A 143 16.57 -9.38 -0.83
CA LEU A 143 15.93 -9.98 -2.00
C LEU A 143 16.90 -9.95 -3.17
N CYS A 144 17.31 -11.11 -3.67
CA CYS A 144 18.14 -11.24 -4.86
C CYS A 144 17.29 -11.57 -6.08
N GLN A 145 17.48 -10.82 -7.16
CA GLN A 145 16.96 -11.14 -8.48
C GLN A 145 18.12 -11.54 -9.40
N THR A 146 18.00 -12.70 -10.03
CA THR A 146 18.97 -13.21 -11.00
C THR A 146 18.34 -13.24 -12.38
N SER A 147 18.98 -12.61 -13.37
CA SER A 147 18.54 -12.56 -14.76
C SER A 147 19.74 -12.78 -15.68
N GLY A 148 19.79 -13.93 -16.36
CA GLY A 148 20.99 -14.36 -17.09
C GLY A 148 22.18 -14.53 -16.13
N GLU A 149 23.28 -13.84 -16.42
CA GLU A 149 24.49 -13.84 -15.58
C GLU A 149 24.47 -12.79 -14.46
N GLN A 150 23.53 -11.83 -14.52
CA GLN A 150 23.47 -10.74 -13.56
C GLN A 150 22.65 -11.15 -12.33
N ARG A 151 23.26 -10.99 -11.15
CA ARG A 151 22.59 -11.14 -9.86
C ARG A 151 22.69 -9.84 -9.08
N VAL A 152 21.54 -9.29 -8.70
CA VAL A 152 21.46 -8.08 -7.88
C VAL A 152 20.66 -8.38 -6.62
N CYS A 153 21.23 -8.05 -5.46
CA CYS A 153 20.58 -8.23 -4.16
C CYS A 153 20.29 -6.87 -3.53
N VAL A 154 19.05 -6.70 -3.08
CA VAL A 154 18.56 -5.47 -2.46
C VAL A 154 18.23 -5.76 -1.00
N SER A 155 18.75 -4.95 -0.10
CA SER A 155 18.51 -5.11 1.34
C SER A 155 17.08 -4.73 1.72
N TRP A 156 16.51 -5.46 2.67
CA TRP A 156 15.28 -5.07 3.36
C TRP A 156 15.52 -3.82 4.21
N THR A 157 14.63 -2.85 4.14
CA THR A 157 14.62 -1.68 5.02
C THR A 157 13.35 -1.71 5.86
N PRO A 158 13.44 -1.86 7.21
CA PRO A 158 12.26 -1.82 8.06
C PRO A 158 11.64 -0.42 8.06
N ALA A 159 10.32 -0.33 8.14
CA ALA A 159 9.63 0.97 8.17
C ALA A 159 9.86 1.74 9.48
N SER A 160 10.16 1.04 10.57
CA SER A 160 10.46 1.62 11.88
C SER A 160 11.84 2.28 11.99
N SER A 161 12.70 2.17 10.96
CA SER A 161 13.99 2.87 10.92
C SER A 161 13.85 4.29 10.36
N GLN A 162 12.69 4.93 10.53
CA GLN A 162 12.36 6.28 10.06
C GLN A 162 11.75 7.10 11.19
#